data_AF-A0A1J3HM66-F1
#
_entry.id   AF-A0A1J3HM66-F1
#
_cell.length_a   1.000
_cell.length_b   1.000
_cell.length_c   1.000
_cell.angle_alpha   90.00
_cell.angle_beta   90.00
_cell.angle_gamma   90.00
#
_symmetry.space_group_name_H-M   'P 1'
#
loop_
_entity.id
_entity.type
_entity.pdbx_description
1 polymer ?
#
loop_
_entity_poly.entity_id
_entity_poly.type
_entity_poly.pdbx_seq_one_letter_code
_entity_poly.pdbx_strand_id
1 'polypeptide(L)'
;MEVPSVNKLKQQEFTLASVTDLTSSSSSLSSSPVVATFSCVNEVKELRFQDSESADGFTFDLSSAQLFKLGPLQFVCVSDTWSSAKEKSFSRGVVIKFRDEKESNDFSDSFGEWTKNGVKQGSSLPNGSVSDNKGKFDNKIEAASAKMYFHYYGQLLHQQNMLQDYVRTGTYHAAVMENRSD
;
A
#
# COMPACT_ATOMS: atom_id res chain seq x y z
N MET A 1 -4.47 27.06 -39.79
CA MET A 1 -4.10 25.64 -39.62
C MET A 1 -3.66 25.49 -38.19
N GLU A 2 -4.53 24.92 -37.37
CA GLU A 2 -4.31 24.65 -35.95
C GLU A 2 -3.36 23.44 -35.85
N VAL A 3 -2.24 23.61 -35.16
CA VAL A 3 -1.32 22.51 -34.82
C VAL A 3 -1.67 22.07 -33.40
N PRO A 4 -2.05 20.80 -33.15
CA PRO A 4 -2.36 20.35 -31.81
C PRO A 4 -1.09 20.29 -30.96
N SER A 5 -1.07 21.04 -29.87
CA SER A 5 -0.02 21.08 -28.86
C SER A 5 0.11 19.72 -28.16
N VAL A 6 1.26 19.07 -28.32
CA VAL A 6 1.62 17.84 -27.59
C VAL A 6 1.79 18.18 -26.11
N ASN A 7 0.85 17.77 -25.26
CA ASN A 7 0.84 18.10 -23.84
C ASN A 7 1.98 17.40 -23.10
N LYS A 8 2.94 18.21 -22.64
CA LYS A 8 4.01 17.86 -21.69
C LYS A 8 3.40 17.36 -20.38
N LEU A 9 3.61 16.10 -19.99
CA LEU A 9 3.43 15.70 -18.60
C LEU A 9 4.57 16.34 -17.79
N LYS A 10 4.28 17.55 -17.30
CA LYS A 10 5.13 18.28 -16.36
C LYS A 10 5.14 17.52 -15.04
N GLN A 11 6.30 17.53 -14.40
CA GLN A 11 6.45 17.13 -13.00
C GLN A 11 5.38 17.82 -12.14
N GLN A 12 4.76 17.07 -11.23
CA GLN A 12 3.71 17.58 -10.33
C GLN A 12 4.10 17.31 -8.89
N GLU A 13 4.06 18.33 -8.05
CA GLU A 13 4.58 18.30 -6.69
C GLU A 13 3.49 18.59 -5.66
N PHE A 14 3.56 17.90 -4.53
CA PHE A 14 2.66 18.02 -3.40
C PHE A 14 3.48 18.17 -2.12
N THR A 15 3.19 19.22 -1.35
CA THR A 15 3.81 19.42 -0.04
C THR A 15 3.05 18.63 1.01
N LEU A 16 3.75 17.76 1.72
CA LEU A 16 3.14 16.87 2.70
C LEU A 16 3.33 17.39 4.13
N ALA A 17 2.53 16.84 5.05
CA ALA A 17 2.73 17.04 6.48
C ALA A 17 3.83 16.09 6.99
N SER A 18 3.78 14.83 6.58
CA SER A 18 4.79 13.83 6.91
C SER A 18 4.66 12.61 6.00
N VAL A 19 5.76 11.88 5.80
CA VAL A 19 5.74 10.53 5.23
C VAL A 19 6.48 9.59 6.16
N THR A 20 5.92 8.41 6.38
CA THR A 20 6.51 7.40 7.27
C THR A 20 6.66 6.10 6.51
N ASP A 21 7.89 5.60 6.42
CA ASP A 21 8.16 4.28 5.87
C ASP A 21 7.70 3.18 6.84
N LEU A 22 6.90 2.24 6.37
CA LEU A 22 6.39 1.12 7.16
C LEU A 22 7.41 -0.02 7.32
N THR A 23 8.49 -0.01 6.55
CA THR A 23 9.52 -1.06 6.53
C THR A 23 10.72 -0.75 7.42
N SER A 24 10.86 0.51 7.87
CA SER A 24 11.97 0.95 8.71
C SER A 24 11.55 1.03 10.18
N SER A 25 12.26 0.28 11.05
CA SER A 25 12.04 0.31 12.51
C SER A 25 12.56 1.58 13.17
N SER A 26 13.25 2.45 12.44
CA SER A 26 13.78 3.73 12.92
C SER A 26 12.81 4.87 12.60
N SER A 27 12.05 5.27 13.61
CA SER A 27 11.20 6.48 13.59
C SER A 27 12.05 7.75 13.71
N SER A 28 12.79 8.12 12.66
CA SER A 28 13.24 9.50 12.54
C SER A 28 12.07 10.33 11.99
N LEU A 29 11.31 10.95 12.91
CA LEU A 29 10.41 12.05 12.58
C LEU A 29 11.27 13.21 12.07
N SER A 30 11.54 13.23 10.77
CA SER A 30 12.10 14.42 10.14
C SER A 30 11.01 15.50 10.14
N SER A 31 11.26 16.63 10.79
CA SER A 31 10.29 17.74 10.91
C SER A 31 10.24 18.63 9.67
N SER A 32 11.12 18.36 8.71
CA SER A 32 11.24 19.07 7.46
C SER A 32 10.09 18.76 6.50
N PRO A 33 9.76 19.70 5.61
CA PRO A 33 8.73 19.48 4.61
C PRO A 33 9.16 18.38 3.63
N VAL A 34 8.37 17.31 3.59
CA VAL A 34 8.51 16.24 2.58
C VAL A 34 7.68 16.61 1.36
N VAL A 35 8.28 16.49 0.18
CA VAL A 35 7.60 16.72 -1.10
C VAL A 35 7.37 15.37 -1.79
N ALA A 36 6.14 15.14 -2.21
CA ALA A 36 5.81 14.07 -3.14
C ALA A 36 5.81 14.60 -4.56
N THR A 37 6.49 13.91 -5.46
CA THR A 37 6.68 14.34 -6.84
C THR A 37 6.26 13.22 -7.78
N PHE A 38 5.27 13.50 -8.63
CA PHE A 38 4.97 12.68 -9.80
C PHE A 38 5.85 13.12 -10.97
N SER A 39 6.50 12.16 -11.62
CA SER A 39 7.31 12.41 -12.81
C SER A 39 7.24 11.25 -13.79
N CYS A 40 7.53 11.53 -15.06
CA CYS A 40 7.77 10.50 -16.08
C CYS A 40 9.26 10.55 -16.45
N VAL A 41 10.00 9.50 -16.13
CA VAL A 41 11.43 9.37 -16.45
C VAL A 41 11.57 8.14 -17.34
N ASN A 42 12.12 8.31 -18.55
CA ASN A 42 12.33 7.20 -19.49
C ASN A 42 11.06 6.35 -19.75
N GLU A 43 9.89 6.99 -19.94
CA GLU A 43 8.58 6.34 -20.12
C GLU A 43 8.03 5.59 -18.89
N VAL A 44 8.76 5.59 -17.77
CA VAL A 44 8.30 5.05 -16.49
C VAL A 44 7.68 6.17 -15.67
N LYS A 45 6.45 5.94 -15.19
CA LYS A 45 5.77 6.87 -14.30
C LYS A 45 6.16 6.57 -12.86
N GLU A 46 6.69 7.57 -12.19
CA GLU A 46 7.25 7.43 -10.86
C GLU A 46 6.60 8.41 -9.89
N LEU A 47 6.45 7.96 -8.64
CA LEU A 47 6.11 8.79 -7.50
C LEU A 47 7.28 8.77 -6.51
N ARG A 48 7.95 9.90 -6.36
CA ARG A 48 9.11 10.06 -5.48
C ARG A 48 8.73 10.87 -4.25
N PHE A 49 9.21 10.45 -3.09
CA PHE A 49 9.13 11.19 -1.85
C PHE A 49 10.53 11.64 -1.47
N GLN A 50 10.70 12.94 -1.27
CA GLN A 50 11.99 13.52 -0.93
C GLN A 50 11.84 14.45 0.27
N ASP A 51 12.72 14.26 1.23
CA ASP A 51 12.93 15.20 2.32
C ASP A 51 13.85 16.32 1.84
N SER A 52 13.55 17.57 2.18
CA SER A 52 14.39 18.73 1.87
C SER A 52 15.79 18.66 2.51
N GLU A 53 15.96 17.92 3.60
CA GLU A 53 17.21 17.87 4.38
C GLU A 53 18.04 16.61 4.15
N SER A 54 17.51 15.58 3.47
CA SER A 54 18.25 14.35 3.18
C SER A 54 18.21 14.00 1.70
N ALA A 55 19.36 13.52 1.18
CA ALA A 55 19.44 12.94 -0.17
C ALA A 55 18.72 11.57 -0.26
N ASP A 56 18.23 11.06 0.87
CA ASP A 56 17.58 9.76 0.99
C ASP A 56 16.08 9.92 0.70
N GLY A 57 15.76 9.89 -0.59
CA GLY A 57 14.38 9.79 -1.07
C GLY A 57 14.07 8.36 -1.46
N PHE A 58 12.78 8.06 -1.61
CA PHE A 58 12.35 6.78 -2.16
C PHE A 58 11.32 6.96 -3.27
N THR A 59 11.35 6.02 -4.19
CA THR A 59 10.60 6.08 -5.44
C THR A 59 9.70 4.86 -5.56
N PHE A 60 8.46 5.11 -5.97
CA PHE A 60 7.47 4.10 -6.33
C PHE A 60 7.31 4.09 -7.85
N ASP A 61 7.38 2.92 -8.46
CA ASP A 61 6.89 2.72 -9.82
C ASP A 61 5.36 2.68 -9.78
N LEU A 62 4.72 3.67 -10.40
CA LEU A 62 3.27 3.81 -10.41
C LEU A 62 2.55 2.67 -11.15
N SER A 63 3.25 1.88 -11.96
CA SER A 63 2.67 0.69 -12.59
C SER A 63 2.34 -0.42 -11.59
N SER A 64 3.05 -0.45 -10.46
CA SER A 64 2.91 -1.46 -9.38
C SER A 64 2.41 -0.87 -8.06
N ALA A 65 2.31 0.45 -7.97
CA ALA A 65 1.88 1.13 -6.76
C ALA A 65 0.35 1.11 -6.61
N GLN A 66 -0.09 0.85 -5.38
CA GLN A 66 -1.49 0.94 -4.95
C GLN A 66 -1.61 2.00 -3.86
N LEU A 67 -2.67 2.80 -3.93
CA LEU A 67 -2.96 3.86 -2.97
C LEU A 67 -4.28 3.56 -2.24
N PHE A 68 -4.24 3.55 -0.92
CA PHE A 68 -5.37 3.27 -0.04
C PHE A 68 -5.65 4.47 0.85
N LYS A 69 -6.90 4.93 0.89
CA LYS A 69 -7.34 6.03 1.77
C LYS A 69 -7.60 5.48 3.17
N LEU A 70 -6.89 5.99 4.17
CA LEU A 70 -7.13 5.69 5.59
C LEU A 70 -8.05 6.72 6.26
N GLY A 71 -8.07 7.94 5.75
CA GLY A 71 -8.90 9.03 6.24
C GLY A 71 -8.83 10.27 5.35
N PRO A 72 -9.44 11.40 5.74
CA PRO A 72 -9.46 12.62 4.94
C PRO A 72 -8.07 13.20 4.63
N LEU A 73 -7.10 13.00 5.51
CA LEU A 73 -5.75 13.54 5.41
C LEU A 73 -4.66 12.45 5.34
N GLN A 74 -5.04 11.17 5.25
CA GLN A 74 -4.09 10.08 5.42
C GLN A 74 -4.32 8.97 4.41
N PHE A 75 -3.22 8.55 3.79
CA PHE A 75 -3.18 7.47 2.82
C PHE A 75 -2.06 6.49 3.15
N VAL A 76 -2.19 5.29 2.61
CA VAL A 76 -1.12 4.30 2.55
C VAL A 76 -0.83 4.03 1.08
N CYS A 77 0.43 4.16 0.68
CA CYS A 77 0.89 3.77 -0.64
C CYS A 77 1.77 2.52 -0.50
N VAL A 78 1.52 1.50 -1.31
CA VAL A 78 2.26 0.24 -1.30
C VAL A 78 2.70 -0.08 -2.73
N SER A 79 3.94 -0.49 -2.93
CA SER A 79 4.41 -1.07 -4.20
C SER A 79 5.01 -2.44 -3.97
N ASP A 80 4.77 -3.32 -4.95
CA ASP A 80 5.49 -4.56 -5.08
C ASP A 80 6.76 -4.31 -5.89
N THR A 81 7.93 -4.39 -5.24
CA THR A 81 9.22 -4.30 -5.95
C THR A 81 9.45 -5.62 -6.68
N TRP A 82 9.21 -5.68 -7.99
CA TRP A 82 9.65 -6.82 -8.80
C TRP A 82 11.12 -6.60 -9.23
N SER A 83 12.07 -7.21 -8.52
CA SER A 83 13.47 -7.26 -8.96
C SER A 83 13.75 -8.63 -9.55
N SER A 84 14.23 -8.67 -10.80
CA SER A 84 14.64 -9.90 -11.49
C SER A 84 16.02 -10.41 -11.01
N ALA A 85 16.70 -9.68 -10.12
CA ALA A 85 17.93 -10.15 -9.48
C ALA A 85 17.59 -10.99 -8.25
N LYS A 86 18.43 -11.97 -7.92
CA LYS A 86 18.25 -12.98 -6.85
C LYS A 86 18.23 -12.43 -5.41
N GLU A 87 17.72 -11.22 -5.19
CA GLU A 87 17.46 -10.64 -3.87
C GLU A 87 15.97 -10.66 -3.56
N LYS A 88 15.64 -10.87 -2.29
CA LYS A 88 14.24 -10.93 -1.83
C LYS A 88 13.56 -9.59 -2.14
N SER A 89 12.61 -9.62 -3.06
CA SER A 89 11.65 -8.54 -3.27
C SER A 89 10.82 -8.32 -2.01
N PHE A 90 11.01 -7.20 -1.34
CA PHE A 90 10.12 -6.76 -0.26
C PHE A 90 9.14 -5.74 -0.83
N SER A 91 7.85 -5.93 -0.57
CA SER A 91 6.86 -4.88 -0.79
C SER A 91 7.22 -3.71 0.13
N ARG A 92 7.22 -2.50 -0.42
CA ARG A 92 7.47 -1.27 0.34
C ARG A 92 6.16 -0.54 0.53
N GLY A 93 5.90 -0.10 1.75
CA GLY A 93 4.69 0.65 2.10
C GLY A 93 5.06 1.92 2.83
N VAL A 94 4.36 3.02 2.53
CA VAL A 94 4.50 4.29 3.25
C VAL A 94 3.14 4.83 3.65
N VAL A 95 3.11 5.51 4.80
CA VAL A 95 1.98 6.32 5.24
C VAL A 95 2.24 7.75 4.83
N ILE A 96 1.29 8.34 4.11
CA ILE A 96 1.32 9.71 3.62
C ILE A 96 0.31 10.51 4.44
N LYS A 97 0.75 11.64 5.00
CA LYS A 97 -0.14 12.60 5.67
C LYS A 97 -0.09 13.95 4.99
N PHE A 98 -1.27 14.53 4.79
CA PHE A 98 -1.48 15.84 4.18
C PHE A 98 -1.81 16.88 5.25
N ARG A 99 -1.55 18.14 4.92
CA ARG A 99 -1.89 19.29 5.78
C ARG A 99 -3.37 19.64 5.67
N ASP A 100 -3.92 19.48 4.47
CA ASP A 100 -5.26 19.93 4.11
C ASP A 100 -5.99 18.89 3.24
N GLU A 101 -7.31 18.85 3.36
CA GLU A 101 -8.14 17.88 2.64
C GLU A 101 -8.14 18.15 1.13
N LYS A 102 -8.05 19.42 0.73
CA LYS A 102 -7.93 19.80 -0.68
C LYS A 102 -6.70 19.14 -1.33
N GLU A 103 -5.53 19.27 -0.70
CA GLU A 103 -4.28 18.70 -1.22
C GLU A 103 -4.30 17.17 -1.24
N SER A 104 -4.94 16.56 -0.23
CA SER A 104 -5.16 15.11 -0.15
C SER A 104 -6.02 14.59 -1.30
N ASN A 105 -7.12 15.29 -1.62
CA ASN A 105 -8.00 14.91 -2.73
C ASN A 105 -7.31 15.16 -4.08
N ASP A 106 -6.66 16.31 -4.27
CA ASP A 106 -5.90 16.65 -5.49
C ASP A 106 -4.79 15.62 -5.75
N PHE A 107 -4.10 15.16 -4.70
CA PHE A 107 -3.12 14.09 -4.79
C PHE A 107 -3.74 12.76 -5.22
N SER A 108 -4.89 12.38 -4.64
CA SER A 108 -5.60 11.14 -5.00
C SER A 108 -6.06 11.14 -6.45
N ASP A 109 -6.59 12.27 -6.94
CA ASP A 109 -7.02 12.42 -8.32
C ASP A 109 -5.82 12.34 -9.28
N SER A 110 -4.73 13.04 -8.93
CA SER A 110 -3.48 12.99 -9.69
C SER A 110 -2.94 11.57 -9.74
N PHE A 111 -2.86 10.85 -8.61
CA PHE A 111 -2.43 9.45 -8.58
C PHE A 111 -3.27 8.58 -9.54
N GLY A 112 -4.59 8.78 -9.59
CA GLY A 112 -5.47 8.11 -10.55
C GLY A 112 -5.14 8.46 -12.00
N GLU A 113 -4.89 9.72 -12.32
CA GLU A 113 -4.49 10.15 -13.67
C GLU A 113 -3.13 9.58 -14.11
N TRP A 114 -2.17 9.58 -13.19
CA TRP A 114 -0.85 9.04 -13.44
C TRP A 114 -0.90 7.50 -13.63
N THR A 115 -1.80 6.78 -12.96
CA THR A 115 -1.94 5.31 -13.11
C THR A 115 -2.78 4.85 -14.33
N LYS A 116 -3.68 5.69 -14.86
CA LYS A 116 -4.62 5.34 -15.96
C LYS A 116 -3.97 4.83 -17.26
N ASN A 117 -2.69 5.09 -17.53
CA ASN A 117 -2.05 4.70 -18.80
C ASN A 117 -1.27 3.36 -18.73
N GLY A 118 -1.09 2.78 -17.54
CA GLY A 118 -0.37 1.51 -17.37
C GLY A 118 -1.26 0.26 -17.47
N VAL A 119 -2.57 0.44 -17.37
CA VAL A 119 -3.54 -0.66 -17.37
C VAL A 119 -4.16 -0.73 -18.77
N LYS A 120 -3.76 -1.73 -19.56
CA LYS A 120 -4.70 -2.30 -20.54
C LYS A 120 -5.90 -2.74 -19.71
N GLN A 121 -6.94 -1.94 -19.80
CA GLN A 121 -8.26 -2.13 -19.24
C GLN A 121 -8.67 -3.60 -19.45
N GLY A 122 -8.50 -4.43 -18.43
CA GLY A 122 -9.42 -5.54 -18.23
C GLY A 122 -10.80 -4.88 -18.19
N SER A 123 -11.64 -5.23 -19.15
CA SER A 123 -12.96 -4.63 -19.33
C SER A 123 -13.69 -4.58 -17.99
N SER A 124 -14.16 -3.38 -17.62
CA SER A 124 -15.06 -3.19 -16.49
C SER A 124 -16.36 -3.93 -16.79
N LEU A 125 -16.46 -5.18 -16.34
CA LEU A 125 -17.73 -5.89 -16.27
C LEU A 125 -18.47 -5.44 -15.01
N PRO A 126 -19.82 -5.38 -15.03
CA PRO A 126 -20.65 -4.86 -13.93
C PRO A 126 -20.57 -5.65 -12.62
N ASN A 127 -19.69 -6.65 -12.49
CA ASN A 127 -19.57 -7.50 -11.31
C ASN A 127 -18.12 -7.84 -10.91
N GLY A 128 -17.23 -6.83 -10.97
CA GLY A 128 -15.91 -6.85 -10.32
C GLY A 128 -14.76 -7.24 -11.24
N SER A 129 -13.71 -6.40 -11.28
CA SER A 129 -12.42 -6.76 -11.86
C SER A 129 -11.60 -7.55 -10.85
N VAL A 130 -11.37 -8.83 -11.10
CA VAL A 130 -10.33 -9.58 -10.41
C VAL A 130 -9.02 -9.23 -11.09
N SER A 131 -8.27 -8.30 -10.51
CA SER A 131 -6.83 -8.28 -10.71
C SER A 131 -6.32 -9.60 -10.12
N ASP A 132 -5.94 -10.56 -10.97
CA ASP A 132 -5.40 -11.86 -10.58
C ASP A 132 -3.99 -11.72 -10.00
N ASN A 133 -3.81 -10.93 -8.94
CA ASN A 133 -2.69 -11.13 -8.03
C ASN A 133 -3.13 -12.18 -7.00
N LYS A 134 -3.26 -13.42 -7.46
CA LYS A 134 -3.71 -14.57 -6.67
C LYS A 134 -2.68 -14.82 -5.57
N GLY A 135 -3.04 -14.54 -4.32
CA GLY A 135 -2.12 -14.65 -3.18
C GLY A 135 -1.66 -16.08 -2.94
N LYS A 136 -0.62 -16.28 -2.11
CA LYS A 136 -0.19 -17.63 -1.70
C LYS A 136 -1.34 -18.46 -1.11
N PHE A 137 -2.28 -17.80 -0.43
CA PHE A 137 -3.48 -18.42 0.11
C PHE A 137 -4.39 -18.95 -1.00
N ASP A 138 -4.80 -18.10 -1.94
CA ASP A 138 -5.71 -18.46 -3.03
C ASP A 138 -5.10 -19.51 -3.97
N ASN A 139 -3.77 -19.54 -4.09
CA ASN A 139 -3.07 -20.57 -4.85
C ASN A 139 -3.16 -21.95 -4.21
N LYS A 140 -3.26 -22.03 -2.88
CA LYS A 140 -3.26 -23.31 -2.15
C LYS A 140 -4.65 -23.75 -1.72
N ILE A 141 -5.60 -22.81 -1.62
CA ILE A 141 -6.92 -23.05 -1.03
C ILE A 141 -8.00 -22.75 -2.06
N GLU A 142 -8.91 -23.70 -2.23
CA GLU A 142 -10.10 -23.52 -3.06
C GLU A 142 -11.06 -22.52 -2.40
N ALA A 143 -11.64 -21.61 -3.20
CA ALA A 143 -12.51 -20.54 -2.71
C ALA A 143 -13.74 -21.06 -1.93
N ALA A 144 -14.35 -22.17 -2.36
CA ALA A 144 -15.48 -22.78 -1.65
C ALA A 144 -15.08 -23.31 -0.27
N SER A 145 -13.92 -23.96 -0.18
CA SER A 145 -13.33 -24.45 1.08
C SER A 145 -13.00 -23.29 2.03
N ALA A 146 -12.36 -22.24 1.52
CA ALA A 146 -12.07 -21.03 2.28
C ALA A 146 -13.35 -20.40 2.85
N LYS A 147 -14.39 -20.25 2.03
CA LYS A 147 -15.68 -19.68 2.45
C LYS A 147 -16.31 -20.48 3.59
N MET A 148 -16.33 -21.81 3.48
CA MET A 148 -16.88 -22.66 4.55
C MET A 148 -16.02 -22.60 5.82
N TYR A 149 -14.69 -22.60 5.68
CA TYR A 149 -13.76 -22.49 6.81
C TYR A 149 -13.96 -21.18 7.58
N PHE A 150 -13.99 -20.05 6.88
CA PHE A 150 -14.22 -18.75 7.51
C PHE A 150 -15.64 -18.63 8.06
N HIS A 151 -16.65 -19.24 7.43
CA HIS A 151 -18.00 -19.27 7.99
C HIS A 151 -18.05 -20.00 9.34
N TYR A 152 -17.39 -21.15 9.45
CA TYR A 152 -17.30 -21.92 10.70
C TYR A 152 -16.64 -21.08 11.81
N TYR A 153 -15.44 -20.55 11.57
CA TYR A 153 -14.73 -19.76 12.60
C TYR A 153 -15.26 -18.32 12.77
N GLY A 154 -16.14 -17.85 11.90
CA GLY A 154 -16.83 -16.56 12.07
C GLY A 154 -17.91 -16.58 13.15
N GLN A 155 -18.35 -17.76 13.60
CA GLN A 155 -19.35 -17.90 14.65
C GLN A 155 -18.71 -17.80 16.04
N LEU A 156 -19.29 -16.97 16.92
CA LEU A 156 -18.80 -16.79 18.29
C LEU A 156 -18.78 -18.09 19.09
N LEU A 157 -19.74 -18.98 18.87
CA LEU A 157 -19.79 -20.30 19.50
C LEU A 157 -18.48 -21.07 19.32
N HIS A 158 -17.98 -21.13 18.09
CA HIS A 158 -16.75 -21.87 17.80
C HIS A 158 -15.52 -21.18 18.39
N GLN A 159 -15.50 -19.84 18.47
CA GLN A 159 -14.45 -19.12 19.19
C GLN A 159 -14.51 -19.36 20.70
N GLN A 160 -15.70 -19.39 21.29
CA GLN A 160 -15.90 -19.71 22.71
C GLN A 160 -15.42 -21.13 23.04
N ASN A 161 -15.72 -22.11 22.19
CA ASN A 161 -15.22 -23.47 22.36
C ASN A 161 -13.68 -23.50 22.43
N MET A 162 -13.02 -22.72 21.56
CA MET A 162 -11.56 -22.61 21.54
C MET A 162 -10.98 -21.88 22.77
N LEU A 163 -11.75 -20.98 23.39
CA LEU A 163 -11.36 -20.23 24.59
C LEU A 163 -11.64 -20.97 25.90
N GLN A 164 -12.61 -21.88 25.91
CA GLN A 164 -12.94 -22.70 27.08
C GLN A 164 -11.96 -23.86 27.29
N ASP A 165 -11.13 -24.18 26.31
CA ASP A 165 -9.99 -25.08 26.49
C ASP A 165 -8.91 -24.39 27.35
N TYR A 166 -8.96 -24.64 28.65
CA TYR A 166 -8.04 -24.07 29.64
C TYR A 166 -6.59 -24.51 29.46
N VAL A 167 -6.35 -25.73 28.97
CA VAL A 167 -4.99 -26.21 28.73
C VAL A 167 -4.38 -25.43 27.57
N ARG A 168 -5.11 -25.33 26.46
CA ARG A 168 -4.67 -24.58 25.28
C ARG A 168 -4.47 -23.10 25.60
N THR A 169 -5.48 -22.44 26.17
CA THR A 169 -5.43 -21.00 26.47
C THR A 169 -4.40 -20.67 27.55
N GLY A 170 -4.31 -21.47 28.61
CA GLY A 170 -3.33 -21.32 29.69
C GLY A 170 -1.90 -21.46 29.20
N THR A 171 -1.64 -22.42 28.30
CA THR A 171 -0.30 -22.64 27.73
C THR A 171 0.17 -21.42 26.90
N TYR A 172 -0.69 -20.89 26.01
CA TYR A 172 -0.35 -19.68 25.25
C TYR A 172 -0.15 -18.47 26.17
N HIS A 173 -1.00 -18.29 27.18
CA HIS A 173 -0.86 -17.20 28.14
C HIS A 173 0.47 -17.28 28.89
N ALA A 174 0.84 -18.44 29.43
CA ALA A 174 2.10 -18.63 30.12
C ALA A 174 3.30 -18.33 29.21
N ALA A 175 3.32 -18.90 27.99
CA ALA A 175 4.39 -18.68 27.03
C ALA A 175 4.58 -17.19 26.69
N VAL A 176 3.50 -16.44 26.50
CA VAL A 176 3.55 -15.00 26.22
C VAL A 176 4.06 -14.22 27.44
N MET A 177 3.61 -14.57 28.64
CA MET A 177 3.98 -13.86 29.87
C MET A 177 5.43 -14.13 30.30
N GLU A 178 5.94 -15.34 30.06
CA GLU A 178 7.31 -15.74 30.41
C GLU A 178 8.36 -15.11 29.47
N ASN A 179 8.00 -14.80 28.21
CA ASN A 179 8.90 -14.19 27.22
C ASN A 179 8.70 -12.67 27.08
N ARG A 180 8.31 -11.97 28.16
CA ARG A 180 7.98 -10.53 28.10
C ARG A 180 9.15 -9.61 27.70
N SER A 181 10.39 -10.07 27.85
CA SER A 181 11.60 -9.29 27.60
C SER A 181 12.23 -9.50 26.22
N ASP A 182 11.68 -10.40 25.40
CA ASP A 182 12.03 -10.55 23.97
C ASP A 182 11.30 -9.50 23.13
#